data_AF-A0A522F6Q3-F1
#
_entry.id   AF-A0A522F6Q3-F1
#
_cell.length_a   1.000
_cell.length_b   1.000
_cell.length_c   1.000
_cell.angle_alpha   90.00
_cell.angle_beta   90.00
_cell.angle_gamma   90.00
#
_symmetry.space_group_name_H-M   'P 1'
#
loop_
_entity.id
_entity.type
_entity.pdbx_description
1 polymer ?
#
loop_
_entity_poly.entity_id
_entity_poly.type
_entity_poly.pdbx_seq_one_letter_code
_entity_poly.pdbx_strand_id
1 'polypeptide(L)'
;MNFLKKLYVQVLLGVIFGVLLGYFSPQLAVQFKPIIDVFIKMIKMLIGPIIFLTLVSGIAAMNDMRQVSKLAGGALLFFLVITTFALILGLAAADYWQPGVGLNIDPASLDIKEAVNYIGSIHQPTNLIDLLLNIIPKTFVSAFVDGELLQVIFISILFAIGLIMAGSLGKPLVTGMQNLAKVFFNIIHLVMYLAPVAAFAAMAYSVGKFGIAPLYNLIGLLTCYYLTSILFVALVLGTLLHVYCKISILELLRYLKDELLIVWGTGSSETVLPNLMEKLENLGCEQSVVGLVLPLGYSFNLAGTAIYLTMAAMFIAQATNTELTLWQEIGLLGVMIISSKGAAGVSGSGFIRSEE
;
A
#
# COMPACT_ATOMS: atom_id res chain seq x y z
N MET A 1 20.13 -3.87 27.63
CA MET A 1 20.69 -4.18 26.29
C MET A 1 19.74 -4.94 25.35
N ASN A 2 18.70 -5.64 25.81
CA ASN A 2 17.72 -6.33 24.93
C ASN A 2 16.73 -5.40 24.19
N PHE A 3 16.63 -4.13 24.59
CA PHE A 3 15.72 -3.16 23.96
C PHE A 3 16.20 -2.70 22.57
N LEU A 4 17.51 -2.47 22.41
CA LEU A 4 18.13 -2.08 21.12
C LEU A 4 18.15 -3.21 20.07
N LYS A 5 17.86 -4.44 20.48
CA LYS A 5 17.75 -5.59 19.56
C LYS A 5 16.38 -5.66 18.88
N LYS A 6 15.37 -4.92 19.36
CA LYS A 6 14.03 -4.97 18.79
C LYS A 6 14.01 -4.17 17.48
N LEU A 7 13.50 -4.78 16.42
CA LEU A 7 13.49 -4.19 15.07
C LEU A 7 12.84 -2.81 15.05
N TYR A 8 11.66 -2.64 15.64
CA TYR A 8 11.02 -1.31 15.71
C TYR A 8 11.87 -0.22 16.38
N VAL A 9 12.69 -0.56 17.38
CA VAL A 9 13.57 0.41 18.05
C VAL A 9 14.69 0.84 17.11
N GLN A 10 15.26 -0.12 16.37
CA GLN A 10 16.29 0.17 15.38
C GLN A 10 15.75 1.03 14.24
N VAL A 11 14.54 0.73 13.76
CA VAL A 11 13.85 1.53 12.73
C VAL A 11 13.60 2.95 13.24
N LEU A 12 13.09 3.11 14.47
CA LEU A 12 12.84 4.44 15.04
C LEU A 12 14.13 5.27 15.18
N LEU A 13 15.22 4.64 15.65
CA LEU A 13 16.53 5.29 15.70
C LEU A 13 17.03 5.66 14.30
N GLY A 14 16.85 4.76 13.33
CA GLY A 14 17.18 5.01 11.92
C GLY A 14 16.46 6.24 11.39
N VAL A 15 15.14 6.34 11.59
CA VAL A 15 14.36 7.52 11.20
C VAL A 15 14.89 8.79 11.87
N ILE A 16 15.09 8.79 13.19
CA ILE A 16 15.57 9.97 13.92
C ILE A 16 16.92 10.44 13.36
N PHE A 17 17.89 9.53 13.20
CA PHE A 17 19.19 9.89 12.65
C PHE A 17 19.11 10.31 11.18
N GLY A 18 18.21 9.72 10.41
CA GLY A 18 17.96 10.09 9.02
C GLY A 18 17.46 11.52 8.90
N VAL A 19 16.46 11.89 9.70
CA VAL A 19 15.94 13.27 9.77
C VAL A 19 17.04 14.25 10.17
N LEU A 20 17.85 13.92 11.18
CA LEU A 20 18.96 14.78 11.61
C LEU A 20 19.98 14.98 10.49
N LEU A 21 20.37 13.91 9.78
CA LEU A 21 21.29 14.02 8.64
C LEU A 21 20.67 14.86 7.52
N GLY A 22 19.41 14.62 7.18
CA GLY A 22 18.68 15.37 6.16
C GLY A 22 18.60 16.86 6.47
N TYR A 23 18.45 17.22 7.74
CA TYR A 23 18.39 18.61 8.17
C TYR A 23 19.77 19.30 8.20
N PHE A 24 20.78 18.66 8.81
CA PHE A 24 22.10 19.27 9.01
C PHE A 24 23.03 19.14 7.80
N SER A 25 22.83 18.14 6.93
CA SER A 25 23.66 17.93 5.75
C SER A 25 22.84 17.45 4.54
N PRO A 26 21.95 18.31 4.00
CA PRO A 26 21.03 17.94 2.91
C PRO A 26 21.73 17.33 1.68
N GLN A 27 22.85 17.92 1.25
CA GLN A 27 23.61 17.46 0.08
C GLN A 27 24.14 16.02 0.23
N LEU A 28 24.58 15.66 1.44
CA LEU A 28 25.01 14.30 1.75
C LEU A 28 23.80 13.37 1.87
N ALA A 29 22.74 13.82 2.52
CA ALA A 29 21.50 13.05 2.71
C ALA A 29 20.84 12.60 1.39
N VAL A 30 20.83 13.44 0.35
CA VAL A 30 20.26 13.07 -0.96
C VAL A 30 21.01 11.89 -1.60
N GLN A 31 22.29 11.70 -1.28
CA GLN A 31 23.10 10.59 -1.82
C GLN A 31 22.72 9.22 -1.23
N PHE A 32 21.86 9.16 -0.20
CA PHE A 32 21.40 7.92 0.39
C PHE A 32 20.26 7.25 -0.40
N LYS A 33 19.71 7.90 -1.45
CA LYS A 33 18.65 7.32 -2.30
C LYS A 33 18.93 5.88 -2.76
N PRO A 34 20.14 5.52 -3.24
CA PRO A 34 20.40 4.17 -3.72
C PRO A 34 20.24 3.08 -2.65
N ILE A 35 20.43 3.41 -1.37
CA ILE A 35 20.25 2.45 -0.27
C ILE A 35 18.77 2.08 -0.11
N ILE A 36 17.89 3.07 -0.25
CA ILE A 36 16.43 2.87 -0.25
C ILE A 36 16.03 2.01 -1.45
N ASP A 37 16.51 2.40 -2.64
CA ASP A 37 16.18 1.72 -3.90
C ASP A 37 16.60 0.24 -3.85
N VAL A 38 17.79 -0.06 -3.32
CA VAL A 38 18.29 -1.43 -3.13
C VAL A 38 17.39 -2.22 -2.18
N PHE A 39 16.99 -1.63 -1.04
CA PHE A 39 16.10 -2.28 -0.08
C PHE A 39 14.74 -2.61 -0.70
N ILE A 40 14.10 -1.63 -1.34
CA ILE A 40 12.80 -1.81 -2.01
C ILE A 40 12.92 -2.88 -3.11
N LYS A 41 13.99 -2.85 -3.90
CA LYS A 41 14.22 -3.83 -4.97
C LYS A 41 14.40 -5.26 -4.45
N MET A 42 15.11 -5.44 -3.33
CA MET A 42 15.23 -6.75 -2.68
C MET A 42 13.88 -7.30 -2.21
N ILE A 43 13.03 -6.45 -1.62
CA ILE A 43 11.69 -6.89 -1.21
C ILE A 43 10.81 -7.19 -2.43
N LYS A 44 10.74 -6.29 -3.41
CA LYS A 44 9.95 -6.49 -4.63
C LYS A 44 10.28 -7.78 -5.36
N MET A 45 11.55 -8.15 -5.41
CA MET A 45 12.01 -9.43 -5.98
C MET A 45 11.37 -10.66 -5.30
N LEU A 46 11.09 -10.57 -3.99
CA LEU A 46 10.58 -11.68 -3.19
C LEU A 46 9.05 -11.76 -3.18
N ILE A 47 8.36 -10.63 -3.41
CA ILE A 47 6.88 -10.54 -3.36
C ILE A 47 6.22 -11.53 -4.34
N GLY A 48 6.62 -11.52 -5.61
CA GLY A 48 5.99 -12.35 -6.64
C GLY A 48 6.01 -13.85 -6.30
N PRO A 49 7.19 -14.46 -6.07
CA PRO A 49 7.28 -15.87 -5.66
C PRO A 49 6.52 -16.19 -4.37
N ILE A 50 6.58 -15.32 -3.36
CA ILE A 50 5.89 -15.55 -2.07
C ILE A 50 4.37 -15.60 -2.26
N ILE A 51 3.83 -14.64 -3.00
CA ILE A 51 2.40 -14.58 -3.28
C ILE A 51 1.97 -15.81 -4.06
N PHE A 52 2.70 -16.17 -5.11
CA PHE A 52 2.37 -17.38 -5.87
C PHE A 52 2.35 -18.62 -4.99
N LEU A 53 3.39 -18.83 -4.17
CA LEU A 53 3.48 -20.01 -3.32
C LEU A 53 2.35 -20.06 -2.29
N THR A 54 2.14 -18.96 -1.56
CA THR A 54 1.12 -18.86 -0.50
C THR A 54 -0.31 -18.94 -1.03
N LEU A 55 -0.61 -18.26 -2.13
CA LEU A 55 -1.94 -18.23 -2.72
C LEU A 55 -2.28 -19.58 -3.34
N VAL A 56 -1.35 -20.18 -4.09
CA VAL A 56 -1.56 -21.52 -4.64
C VAL A 56 -1.76 -22.55 -3.53
N SER A 57 -0.87 -22.58 -2.53
CA SER A 57 -1.01 -23.55 -1.45
C SER A 57 -2.24 -23.31 -0.59
N GLY A 58 -2.60 -22.05 -0.36
CA GLY A 58 -3.78 -21.66 0.40
C GLY A 58 -5.08 -22.06 -0.30
N ILE A 59 -5.23 -21.74 -1.58
CA ILE A 59 -6.42 -22.12 -2.36
C ILE A 59 -6.53 -23.64 -2.51
N ALA A 60 -5.43 -24.29 -2.87
CA ALA A 60 -5.42 -25.73 -3.08
C ALA A 60 -5.76 -26.52 -1.80
N ALA A 61 -5.43 -25.97 -0.62
CA ALA A 61 -5.80 -26.56 0.66
C ALA A 61 -7.31 -26.47 0.97
N MET A 62 -8.02 -25.46 0.45
CA MET A 62 -9.47 -25.32 0.66
C MET A 62 -10.29 -26.37 -0.11
N ASN A 63 -9.78 -26.87 -1.23
CA ASN A 63 -10.42 -27.86 -2.12
C ASN A 63 -11.88 -27.52 -2.54
N ASP A 64 -12.30 -26.25 -2.42
CA ASP A 64 -13.65 -25.78 -2.77
C ASP A 64 -13.62 -24.40 -3.45
N MET A 65 -13.83 -24.40 -4.78
CA MET A 65 -13.85 -23.19 -5.61
C MET A 65 -15.01 -22.24 -5.31
N ARG A 66 -16.12 -22.73 -4.76
CA ARG A 66 -17.23 -21.85 -4.35
C ARG A 66 -16.85 -21.04 -3.13
N GLN A 67 -16.06 -21.59 -2.22
CA GLN A 67 -15.56 -20.84 -1.07
C GLN A 67 -14.54 -19.79 -1.47
N VAL A 68 -13.62 -20.13 -2.38
CA VAL A 68 -12.62 -19.19 -2.91
C VAL A 68 -13.27 -17.99 -3.57
N SER A 69 -14.25 -18.21 -4.46
CA SER A 69 -14.95 -17.12 -5.15
C SER A 69 -15.81 -16.27 -4.21
N LYS A 70 -16.46 -16.87 -3.21
CA LYS A 70 -17.17 -16.14 -2.14
C LYS A 70 -16.22 -15.29 -1.30
N LEU A 71 -15.05 -15.81 -0.95
CA LEU A 71 -14.05 -15.09 -0.17
C LEU A 71 -13.46 -13.92 -0.96
N ALA A 72 -13.03 -14.15 -2.20
CA ALA A 72 -12.53 -13.09 -3.08
C ALA A 72 -13.58 -12.00 -3.34
N GLY A 73 -14.80 -12.41 -3.72
CA GLY A 73 -15.91 -11.47 -3.99
C GLY A 73 -16.32 -10.70 -2.74
N GLY A 74 -16.39 -11.36 -1.58
CA GLY A 74 -16.68 -10.73 -0.30
C GLY A 74 -15.59 -9.71 0.09
N ALA A 75 -14.31 -10.05 -0.12
CA ALA A 75 -13.20 -9.14 0.14
C ALA A 75 -13.24 -7.91 -0.79
N LEU A 76 -13.48 -8.08 -2.09
CA LEU A 76 -13.59 -6.96 -3.04
C LEU A 76 -14.76 -6.02 -2.69
N LEU A 77 -15.92 -6.58 -2.33
CA LEU A 77 -17.06 -5.80 -1.88
C LEU A 77 -16.73 -5.03 -0.59
N PHE A 78 -16.09 -5.70 0.37
CA PHE A 78 -15.62 -5.07 1.60
C PHE A 78 -14.65 -3.92 1.31
N PHE A 79 -13.66 -4.12 0.43
CA PHE A 79 -12.71 -3.06 0.05
C PHE A 79 -13.39 -1.89 -0.63
N LEU A 80 -14.38 -2.13 -1.49
CA LEU A 80 -15.17 -1.08 -2.12
C LEU A 80 -15.87 -0.22 -1.05
N VAL A 81 -16.59 -0.86 -0.13
CA VAL A 81 -17.33 -0.17 0.94
C VAL A 81 -16.37 0.64 1.83
N ILE A 82 -15.29 0.02 2.30
CA ILE A 82 -14.32 0.66 3.19
C ILE A 82 -13.61 1.83 2.51
N THR A 83 -13.23 1.69 1.24
CA THR A 83 -12.61 2.79 0.49
C THR A 83 -13.61 3.94 0.28
N THR A 84 -14.88 3.65 0.00
CA THR A 84 -15.93 4.69 -0.12
C THR A 84 -16.10 5.46 1.20
N PHE A 85 -16.13 4.77 2.34
CA PHE A 85 -16.14 5.45 3.65
C PHE A 85 -14.89 6.31 3.86
N ALA A 86 -13.72 5.83 3.45
CA ALA A 86 -12.47 6.58 3.54
C ALA A 86 -12.52 7.87 2.70
N LEU A 87 -13.03 7.79 1.47
CA LEU A 87 -13.20 8.95 0.58
C LEU A 87 -14.18 9.98 1.15
N ILE A 88 -15.34 9.53 1.65
CA ILE A 88 -16.35 10.41 2.27
C ILE A 88 -15.76 11.11 3.50
N LEU A 89 -15.05 10.36 4.35
CA LEU A 89 -14.41 10.93 5.54
C LEU A 89 -13.32 11.94 5.16
N GLY A 90 -12.51 11.65 4.15
CA GLY A 90 -11.50 12.57 3.62
C GLY A 90 -12.10 13.87 3.08
N LEU A 91 -13.20 13.77 2.33
CA LEU A 91 -13.94 14.94 1.82
C LEU A 91 -14.49 15.77 2.99
N ALA A 92 -15.21 15.13 3.90
CA ALA A 92 -15.83 15.80 5.05
C ALA A 92 -14.78 16.48 5.94
N ALA A 93 -13.62 15.85 6.15
CA ALA A 93 -12.53 16.45 6.91
C ALA A 93 -11.91 17.66 6.20
N ALA A 94 -11.69 17.57 4.87
CA ALA A 94 -11.15 18.68 4.10
C ALA A 94 -12.12 19.87 4.01
N ASP A 95 -13.41 19.62 3.90
CA ASP A 95 -14.44 20.67 3.92
C ASP A 95 -14.57 21.32 5.31
N TYR A 96 -14.46 20.52 6.39
CA TYR A 96 -14.55 21.01 7.76
C TYR A 96 -13.31 21.80 8.22
N TRP A 97 -12.09 21.35 7.91
CA TRP A 97 -10.85 22.02 8.34
C TRP A 97 -10.28 23.02 7.36
N GLN A 98 -10.68 22.92 6.09
CA GLN A 98 -10.29 23.85 5.04
C GLN A 98 -8.78 24.13 4.97
N PRO A 99 -7.93 23.07 4.89
CA PRO A 99 -6.49 23.23 5.03
C PRO A 99 -5.83 24.09 3.93
N GLY A 100 -6.51 24.34 2.80
CA GLY A 100 -5.99 25.19 1.72
C GLY A 100 -6.37 26.67 1.81
N VAL A 101 -7.31 27.05 2.68
CA VAL A 101 -7.79 28.43 2.79
C VAL A 101 -6.69 29.35 3.30
N GLY A 102 -6.55 30.53 2.68
CA GLY A 102 -5.56 31.54 3.05
C GLY A 102 -4.25 31.48 2.27
N LEU A 103 -4.01 30.42 1.48
CA LEU A 103 -2.86 30.34 0.58
C LEU A 103 -2.99 31.26 -0.64
N ASN A 104 -4.23 31.46 -1.15
CA ASN A 104 -4.56 32.39 -2.23
C ASN A 104 -3.60 32.30 -3.43
N ILE A 105 -3.30 31.08 -3.86
CA ILE A 105 -2.39 30.80 -4.95
C ILE A 105 -3.07 31.17 -6.26
N ASP A 106 -2.42 32.03 -7.06
CA ASP A 106 -2.88 32.33 -8.40
C ASP A 106 -2.68 31.11 -9.32
N PRO A 107 -3.74 30.51 -9.88
CA PRO A 107 -3.62 29.37 -10.79
C PRO A 107 -2.74 29.67 -12.01
N ALA A 108 -2.67 30.94 -12.46
CA ALA A 108 -1.85 31.33 -13.60
C ALA A 108 -0.35 31.32 -13.30
N SER A 109 0.03 31.32 -12.01
CA SER A 109 1.42 31.21 -11.56
C SER A 109 1.93 29.77 -11.45
N LEU A 110 1.05 28.78 -11.59
CA LEU A 110 1.40 27.37 -11.52
C LEU A 110 1.98 26.89 -12.86
N ASP A 111 3.20 26.31 -12.83
CA ASP A 111 3.77 25.69 -14.01
C ASP A 111 3.14 24.30 -14.25
N ILE A 112 2.13 24.27 -15.11
CA ILE A 112 1.44 23.04 -15.51
C ILE A 112 2.41 22.04 -16.16
N LYS A 113 3.52 22.49 -16.76
CA LYS A 113 4.49 21.58 -17.40
C LYS A 113 5.27 20.77 -16.37
N GLU A 114 5.60 21.35 -15.22
CA GLU A 114 6.19 20.59 -14.10
C GLU A 114 5.17 19.60 -13.52
N ALA A 115 3.91 20.00 -13.36
CA ALA A 115 2.85 19.11 -12.88
C ALA A 115 2.64 17.89 -13.81
N VAL A 116 2.73 18.07 -15.13
CA VAL A 116 2.64 16.97 -16.11
C VAL A 116 3.80 15.98 -15.98
N ASN A 117 5.00 16.43 -15.58
CA ASN A 117 6.13 15.53 -15.31
C ASN A 117 5.87 14.64 -14.09
N TYR A 118 5.12 15.12 -13.09
CA TYR A 118 4.69 14.34 -11.92
C TYR A 118 3.47 13.46 -12.16
N ILE A 119 2.68 13.72 -13.19
CA ILE A 119 1.50 12.92 -13.53
C ILE A 119 1.90 11.62 -14.26
N GLY A 120 3.15 11.53 -14.74
CA GLY A 120 3.61 10.42 -15.57
C GLY A 120 2.85 10.38 -16.89
N SER A 121 3.40 9.70 -17.90
CA SER A 121 2.63 9.44 -19.12
C SER A 121 1.37 8.68 -18.73
N ILE A 122 0.19 9.30 -18.88
CA ILE A 122 -1.13 8.70 -18.65
C ILE A 122 -1.31 7.57 -19.68
N HIS A 123 -0.67 6.43 -19.45
CA HIS A 123 -1.11 5.12 -19.92
C HIS A 123 -1.99 4.54 -18.81
N GLN A 124 -2.96 5.32 -18.32
CA GLN A 124 -4.05 4.69 -17.61
C GLN A 124 -4.77 3.80 -18.63
N PRO A 125 -5.08 2.54 -18.30
CA PRO A 125 -6.01 1.76 -19.11
C PRO A 125 -7.26 2.62 -19.29
N THR A 126 -7.44 3.12 -20.51
CA THR A 126 -8.46 4.12 -20.85
C THR A 126 -9.87 3.56 -20.66
N ASN A 127 -9.99 2.22 -20.58
CA ASN A 127 -11.24 1.53 -20.33
C ASN A 127 -11.04 0.29 -19.42
N LEU A 128 -12.13 -0.15 -18.78
CA LEU A 128 -12.18 -1.37 -17.96
C LEU A 128 -11.67 -2.62 -18.69
N ILE A 129 -11.80 -2.65 -20.03
CA ILE A 129 -11.35 -3.73 -20.90
C ILE A 129 -9.83 -3.84 -20.90
N ASP A 130 -9.12 -2.71 -21.00
CA ASP A 130 -7.66 -2.69 -21.01
C ASP A 130 -7.11 -3.17 -19.66
N LEU A 131 -7.77 -2.80 -18.56
CA LEU A 131 -7.45 -3.33 -17.23
C LEU A 131 -7.59 -4.86 -17.21
N LEU A 132 -8.72 -5.41 -17.68
CA LEU A 132 -8.95 -6.86 -17.69
C LEU A 132 -7.93 -7.60 -18.57
N LEU A 133 -7.54 -7.02 -19.70
CA LEU A 133 -6.52 -7.60 -20.58
C LEU A 133 -5.13 -7.57 -19.92
N ASN A 134 -4.79 -6.51 -19.20
CA ASN A 134 -3.51 -6.38 -18.49
C ASN A 134 -3.33 -7.37 -17.33
N ILE A 135 -4.42 -7.95 -16.81
CA ILE A 135 -4.37 -9.03 -15.80
C ILE A 135 -3.75 -10.31 -16.38
N ILE A 136 -3.90 -10.54 -17.69
CA ILE A 136 -3.43 -11.74 -18.35
C ILE A 136 -1.98 -11.50 -18.81
N PRO A 137 -0.97 -12.16 -18.20
CA PRO A 137 0.41 -11.98 -18.62
C PRO A 137 0.67 -12.63 -19.99
N LYS A 138 1.68 -12.13 -20.71
CA LYS A 138 2.10 -12.68 -22.03
C LYS A 138 2.49 -14.16 -21.94
N THR A 139 3.13 -14.55 -20.85
CA THR A 139 3.52 -15.93 -20.55
C THR A 139 3.32 -16.20 -19.06
N PHE A 140 3.33 -17.48 -18.65
CA PHE A 140 3.25 -17.83 -17.23
C PHE A 140 4.40 -17.22 -16.41
N VAL A 141 5.61 -17.20 -16.96
CA VAL A 141 6.81 -16.74 -16.25
C VAL A 141 6.93 -15.21 -16.26
N SER A 142 6.44 -14.53 -17.31
CA SER A 142 6.54 -13.05 -17.40
C SER A 142 5.84 -12.33 -16.25
N ALA A 143 4.80 -12.91 -15.66
CA ALA A 143 4.14 -12.34 -14.47
C ALA A 143 5.11 -12.09 -13.31
N PHE A 144 6.17 -12.89 -13.19
CA PHE A 144 7.21 -12.74 -12.16
C PHE A 144 8.35 -11.81 -12.58
N VAL A 145 8.50 -11.57 -13.88
CA VAL A 145 9.59 -10.75 -14.44
C VAL A 145 9.20 -9.27 -14.42
N ASP A 146 7.97 -8.98 -14.83
CA ASP A 146 7.47 -7.61 -14.93
C ASP A 146 7.04 -7.06 -13.57
N GLY A 147 6.91 -7.93 -12.55
CA GLY A 147 6.61 -7.54 -11.16
C GLY A 147 5.17 -7.11 -10.93
N GLU A 148 4.27 -7.35 -11.88
CA GLU A 148 2.87 -6.97 -11.77
C GLU A 148 2.10 -7.92 -10.84
N LEU A 149 1.79 -7.40 -9.66
CA LEU A 149 1.13 -8.13 -8.56
C LEU A 149 -0.15 -8.84 -9.00
N LEU A 150 -0.98 -8.16 -9.79
CA LEU A 150 -2.28 -8.68 -10.23
C LEU A 150 -2.13 -9.86 -11.22
N GLN A 151 -1.09 -9.83 -12.07
CA GLN A 151 -0.78 -10.93 -12.98
C GLN A 151 -0.34 -12.18 -12.19
N VAL A 152 0.49 -11.99 -11.16
CA VAL A 152 0.91 -13.08 -10.27
C VAL A 152 -0.31 -13.70 -9.57
N ILE A 153 -1.23 -12.89 -9.06
CA ILE A 153 -2.47 -13.37 -8.43
C ILE A 153 -3.29 -14.20 -9.44
N PHE A 154 -3.46 -13.70 -10.67
CA PHE A 154 -4.24 -14.38 -11.71
C PHE A 154 -3.68 -15.77 -12.04
N ILE A 155 -2.38 -15.88 -12.34
CA ILE A 155 -1.76 -17.18 -12.65
C ILE A 155 -1.77 -18.12 -11.44
N SER A 156 -1.70 -17.58 -10.21
CA SER A 156 -1.76 -18.37 -8.98
C SER A 156 -3.12 -19.04 -8.82
N ILE A 157 -4.21 -18.31 -9.09
CA ILE A 157 -5.57 -18.86 -9.06
C ILE A 157 -5.73 -19.97 -10.11
N LEU A 158 -5.30 -19.72 -11.35
CA LEU A 158 -5.36 -20.73 -12.43
C LEU A 158 -4.56 -21.99 -12.09
N PHE A 159 -3.35 -21.82 -11.55
CA PHE A 159 -2.50 -22.94 -11.16
C PHE A 159 -3.12 -23.73 -9.98
N ALA A 160 -3.69 -23.05 -8.99
CA ALA A 160 -4.40 -23.69 -7.89
C ALA A 160 -5.63 -24.50 -8.35
N ILE A 161 -6.39 -23.98 -9.32
CA ILE A 161 -7.50 -24.70 -9.95
C ILE A 161 -6.96 -25.99 -10.61
N GLY A 162 -5.88 -25.89 -11.38
CA GLY A 162 -5.23 -27.04 -12.01
C GLY A 162 -4.79 -28.10 -11.00
N LEU A 163 -4.21 -27.70 -9.86
CA LEU A 163 -3.82 -28.62 -8.78
C LEU A 163 -5.02 -29.33 -8.15
N ILE A 164 -6.11 -28.61 -7.91
CA ILE A 164 -7.34 -29.19 -7.35
C ILE A 164 -7.94 -30.21 -8.33
N MET A 165 -7.95 -29.88 -9.62
CA MET A 165 -8.42 -30.80 -10.67
C MET A 165 -7.53 -32.04 -10.82
N ALA A 166 -6.23 -31.93 -10.51
CA ALA A 166 -5.29 -33.06 -10.52
C ALA A 166 -5.51 -34.06 -9.36
N GLY A 167 -6.34 -33.71 -8.36
CA GLY A 167 -6.72 -34.61 -7.27
C GLY A 167 -5.54 -35.05 -6.41
N SER A 168 -5.34 -36.37 -6.26
CA SER A 168 -4.29 -36.92 -5.39
C SER A 168 -2.87 -36.57 -5.84
N LEU A 169 -2.65 -36.34 -7.14
CA LEU A 169 -1.36 -35.91 -7.70
C LEU A 169 -0.98 -34.48 -7.27
N GLY A 170 -1.97 -33.63 -6.98
CA GLY A 170 -1.75 -32.25 -6.55
C GLY A 170 -1.22 -32.14 -5.12
N LYS A 171 -1.60 -33.07 -4.22
CA LYS A 171 -1.25 -33.02 -2.79
C LYS A 171 0.25 -32.87 -2.50
N PRO A 172 1.16 -33.70 -3.05
CA PRO A 172 2.60 -33.53 -2.79
C PRO A 172 3.15 -32.20 -3.32
N LEU A 173 2.59 -31.67 -4.42
CA LEU A 173 2.98 -30.36 -4.96
C LEU A 173 2.56 -29.23 -4.02
N VAL A 174 1.34 -29.27 -3.50
CA VAL A 174 0.85 -28.30 -2.50
C VAL A 174 1.76 -28.28 -1.28
N THR A 175 2.12 -29.44 -0.73
CA THR A 175 3.04 -29.54 0.42
C THR A 175 4.43 -29.01 0.07
N GLY A 176 4.95 -29.32 -1.13
CA GLY A 176 6.21 -28.78 -1.62
C GLY A 176 6.21 -27.25 -1.70
N MET A 177 5.12 -26.66 -2.18
CA MET A 177 4.94 -25.21 -2.27
C MET A 177 4.85 -24.56 -0.89
N GLN A 178 4.16 -25.16 0.08
CA GLN A 178 4.14 -24.68 1.46
C GLN A 178 5.53 -24.66 2.10
N ASN A 179 6.32 -25.71 1.87
CA ASN A 179 7.69 -25.77 2.38
C ASN A 179 8.59 -24.74 1.70
N LEU A 180 8.43 -24.54 0.39
CA LEU A 180 9.16 -23.52 -0.35
C LEU A 180 8.78 -22.10 0.11
N ALA A 181 7.50 -21.84 0.41
CA ALA A 181 7.05 -20.56 0.96
C ALA A 181 7.79 -20.23 2.27
N LYS A 182 7.97 -21.21 3.17
CA LYS A 182 8.75 -21.04 4.41
C LYS A 182 10.21 -20.67 4.14
N VAL A 183 10.82 -21.22 3.09
CA VAL A 183 12.18 -20.84 2.68
C VAL A 183 12.21 -19.37 2.25
N PHE A 184 11.24 -18.91 1.45
CA PHE A 184 11.16 -17.51 1.07
C PHE A 184 10.89 -16.58 2.26
N PHE A 185 10.07 -16.97 3.23
CA PHE A 185 9.90 -16.19 4.47
C PHE A 185 11.21 -16.07 5.26
N ASN A 186 12.04 -17.13 5.32
CA ASN A 186 13.38 -17.03 5.92
C ASN A 186 14.30 -16.04 5.18
N ILE A 187 14.18 -15.95 3.85
CA ILE A 187 14.93 -14.97 3.06
C ILE A 187 14.43 -13.55 3.38
N ILE A 188 13.12 -13.35 3.51
CA ILE A 188 12.56 -12.07 3.94
C ILE A 188 13.13 -11.67 5.30
N HIS A 189 13.13 -12.57 6.28
CA HIS A 189 13.72 -12.28 7.60
C HIS A 189 15.17 -11.80 7.51
N LEU A 190 15.95 -12.35 6.58
CA LEU A 190 17.32 -11.89 6.31
C LEU A 190 17.35 -10.47 5.76
N VAL A 191 16.52 -10.16 4.76
CA VAL A 191 16.43 -8.81 4.16
C VAL A 191 15.95 -7.78 5.18
N MET A 192 15.06 -8.17 6.10
CA MET A 192 14.51 -7.29 7.13
C MET A 192 15.54 -6.75 8.12
N TYR A 193 16.71 -7.38 8.27
CA TYR A 193 17.81 -6.80 9.05
C TYR A 193 18.32 -5.47 8.47
N LEU A 194 18.07 -5.21 7.18
CA LEU A 194 18.44 -3.97 6.50
C LEU A 194 17.38 -2.87 6.65
N ALA A 195 16.18 -3.19 7.15
CA ALA A 195 15.07 -2.24 7.26
C ALA A 195 15.41 -0.97 8.09
N PRO A 196 16.15 -1.04 9.20
CA PRO A 196 16.56 0.15 9.93
C PRO A 196 17.45 1.10 9.12
N VAL A 197 18.35 0.53 8.30
CA VAL A 197 19.26 1.29 7.44
C VAL A 197 18.47 1.91 6.27
N ALA A 198 17.52 1.17 5.72
CA ALA A 198 16.61 1.69 4.69
C ALA A 198 15.75 2.85 5.22
N ALA A 199 15.18 2.72 6.43
CA ALA A 199 14.39 3.79 7.05
C ALA A 199 15.23 5.05 7.35
N PHE A 200 16.49 4.87 7.77
CA PHE A 200 17.45 5.97 7.88
C PHE A 200 17.68 6.67 6.54
N ALA A 201 18.03 5.90 5.51
CA ALA A 201 18.31 6.42 4.18
C ALA A 201 17.09 7.16 3.60
N ALA A 202 15.88 6.62 3.81
CA ALA A 202 14.62 7.18 3.34
C ALA A 202 14.28 8.53 3.99
N MET A 203 14.42 8.62 5.31
CA MET A 203 14.18 9.88 6.02
C MET A 203 15.27 10.91 5.74
N ALA A 204 16.54 10.47 5.59
CA ALA A 204 17.63 11.35 5.17
C ALA A 204 17.35 11.94 3.79
N TYR A 205 17.09 11.10 2.79
CA TYR A 205 16.78 11.54 1.42
C TYR A 205 15.55 12.45 1.39
N SER A 206 14.46 12.08 2.06
CA SER A 206 13.23 12.86 2.02
C SER A 206 13.42 14.25 2.62
N VAL A 207 14.02 14.35 3.81
CA VAL A 207 14.28 15.65 4.45
C VAL A 207 15.37 16.44 3.70
N GLY A 208 16.38 15.77 3.14
CA GLY A 208 17.46 16.42 2.39
C GLY A 208 17.04 16.95 1.03
N LYS A 209 16.16 16.24 0.31
CA LYS A 209 15.65 16.65 -1.03
C LYS A 209 14.56 17.69 -0.92
N PHE A 210 13.55 17.44 -0.09
CA PHE A 210 12.37 18.29 0.00
C PHE A 210 12.50 19.41 1.03
N GLY A 211 13.47 19.31 1.95
CA GLY A 211 13.66 20.28 3.02
C GLY A 211 12.50 20.29 4.03
N ILE A 212 12.61 21.17 5.02
CA ILE A 212 11.53 21.40 6.00
C ILE A 212 10.65 22.59 5.60
N ALA A 213 11.12 23.45 4.68
CA ALA A 213 10.42 24.66 4.30
C ALA A 213 9.04 24.41 3.63
N PRO A 214 8.88 23.45 2.68
CA PRO A 214 7.57 23.15 2.11
C PRO A 214 6.59 22.55 3.12
N LEU A 215 7.08 21.90 4.17
CA LEU A 215 6.24 21.35 5.23
C LEU A 215 5.44 22.45 5.94
N TYR A 216 5.93 23.69 5.99
CA TYR A 216 5.21 24.78 6.65
C TYR A 216 3.89 25.12 5.96
N ASN A 217 3.89 25.19 4.62
CA ASN A 217 2.69 25.48 3.84
C ASN A 217 1.75 24.27 3.74
N LEU A 218 2.28 23.05 3.92
CA LEU A 218 1.52 21.80 3.87
C LEU A 218 1.14 21.27 5.26
N ILE A 219 1.54 21.93 6.35
CA ILE A 219 1.34 21.39 7.70
C ILE A 219 -0.14 21.25 8.03
N GLY A 220 -0.98 22.18 7.53
CA GLY A 220 -2.43 22.11 7.68
C GLY A 220 -3.00 20.86 6.98
N LEU A 221 -2.61 20.63 5.74
CA LEU A 221 -3.02 19.45 4.97
C LEU A 221 -2.54 18.15 5.63
N LEU A 222 -1.26 18.09 6.02
CA LEU A 222 -0.67 16.90 6.66
C LEU A 222 -1.33 16.60 8.01
N THR A 223 -1.57 17.63 8.83
CA THR A 223 -2.25 17.48 10.11
C THR A 223 -3.68 16.98 9.90
N CYS A 224 -4.40 17.55 8.92
CA CYS A 224 -5.72 17.09 8.51
C CYS A 224 -5.70 15.63 8.08
N TYR A 225 -4.76 15.25 7.23
CA TYR A 225 -4.62 13.89 6.74
C TYR A 225 -4.34 12.88 7.85
N TYR A 226 -3.38 13.17 8.74
CA TYR A 226 -3.02 12.26 9.83
C TYR A 226 -4.15 12.10 10.84
N LEU A 227 -4.81 13.20 11.23
CA LEU A 227 -5.91 13.12 12.18
C LEU A 227 -7.12 12.39 11.58
N THR A 228 -7.44 12.64 10.31
CA THR A 228 -8.49 11.91 9.59
C THR A 228 -8.16 10.42 9.46
N SER A 229 -6.90 10.09 9.16
CA SER A 229 -6.44 8.70 9.08
C SER A 229 -6.51 7.99 10.44
N ILE A 230 -6.13 8.67 11.53
CA ILE A 230 -6.26 8.14 12.89
C ILE A 230 -7.74 7.91 13.24
N LEU A 231 -8.62 8.86 12.92
CA LEU A 231 -10.06 8.72 13.12
C LEU A 231 -10.62 7.56 12.30
N PHE A 232 -10.20 7.41 11.05
CA PHE A 232 -10.60 6.29 10.20
C PHE A 232 -10.19 4.94 10.81
N VAL A 233 -8.93 4.81 11.24
CA VAL A 233 -8.42 3.58 11.86
C VAL A 233 -9.13 3.30 13.18
N ALA A 234 -9.30 4.30 14.04
CA ALA A 234 -9.89 4.12 15.36
C ALA A 234 -11.41 3.89 15.30
N LEU A 235 -12.14 4.67 14.51
CA LEU A 235 -13.60 4.63 14.46
C LEU A 235 -14.11 3.63 13.44
N VAL A 236 -13.65 3.68 12.19
CA VAL A 236 -14.18 2.79 11.14
C VAL A 236 -13.62 1.38 11.32
N LEU A 237 -12.30 1.23 11.24
CA LEU A 237 -11.67 -0.09 11.36
C LEU A 237 -11.78 -0.65 12.79
N GLY A 238 -11.61 0.20 13.80
CA GLY A 238 -11.70 -0.23 15.19
C GLY A 238 -13.09 -0.68 15.61
N THR A 239 -14.16 0.00 15.15
CA THR A 239 -15.54 -0.46 15.42
C THR A 239 -15.82 -1.79 14.72
N LEU A 240 -15.41 -1.94 13.45
CA LEU A 240 -15.59 -3.21 12.73
C LEU A 240 -14.84 -4.36 13.41
N LEU A 241 -13.59 -4.14 13.80
CA LEU A 241 -12.79 -5.15 14.47
C LEU A 241 -13.40 -5.53 15.84
N HIS A 242 -13.88 -4.55 16.59
CA HIS A 242 -14.50 -4.80 17.90
C HIS A 242 -15.85 -5.53 17.77
N VAL A 243 -16.70 -5.14 16.83
CA VAL A 243 -18.04 -5.72 16.65
C VAL A 243 -17.95 -7.15 16.11
N TYR A 244 -17.13 -7.39 15.09
CA TYR A 244 -17.08 -8.69 14.41
C TYR A 244 -16.04 -9.65 14.99
N CYS A 245 -14.86 -9.15 15.35
CA CYS A 245 -13.76 -9.99 15.83
C CYS A 245 -13.59 -9.95 17.35
N LYS A 246 -14.22 -9.00 18.05
CA LYS A 246 -14.06 -8.76 19.50
C LYS A 246 -12.60 -8.50 19.90
N ILE A 247 -11.81 -7.96 18.98
CA ILE A 247 -10.40 -7.59 19.18
C ILE A 247 -10.30 -6.07 19.26
N SER A 248 -9.43 -5.57 20.15
CA SER A 248 -9.14 -4.14 20.23
C SER A 248 -8.22 -3.71 19.09
N ILE A 249 -8.54 -2.57 18.45
CA ILE A 249 -7.66 -1.97 17.42
C ILE A 249 -6.27 -1.67 17.97
N LEU A 250 -6.17 -1.28 19.25
CA LEU A 250 -4.89 -0.95 19.88
C LEU A 250 -4.01 -2.20 20.07
N GLU A 251 -4.62 -3.36 20.30
CA GLU A 251 -3.90 -4.62 20.40
C GLU A 251 -3.35 -5.04 19.03
N LEU A 252 -4.17 -4.90 17.98
CA LEU A 252 -3.74 -5.16 16.61
C LEU A 252 -2.61 -4.21 16.18
N LEU A 253 -2.73 -2.91 16.44
CA LEU A 253 -1.67 -1.93 16.13
C LEU A 253 -0.38 -2.24 16.91
N ARG A 254 -0.46 -2.71 18.16
CA ARG A 254 0.72 -3.13 18.94
C ARG A 254 1.37 -4.38 18.36
N TYR A 255 0.59 -5.30 17.82
CA TYR A 255 1.08 -6.52 17.16
C TYR A 255 1.79 -6.21 15.83
N LEU A 256 1.26 -5.24 15.07
CA LEU A 256 1.76 -4.81 13.76
C LEU A 256 2.77 -3.64 13.81
N LYS A 257 3.27 -3.29 14.99
CA LYS A 257 4.11 -2.08 15.18
C LYS A 257 5.38 -2.07 14.32
N ASP A 258 6.00 -3.22 14.09
CA ASP A 258 7.25 -3.30 13.32
C ASP A 258 6.94 -2.94 11.86
N GLU A 259 5.91 -3.56 11.30
CA GLU A 259 5.45 -3.33 9.93
C GLU A 259 5.02 -1.88 9.73
N LEU A 260 4.22 -1.33 10.65
CA LEU A 260 3.75 0.06 10.58
C LEU A 260 4.91 1.06 10.57
N LEU A 261 5.93 0.83 11.40
CA LEU A 261 7.10 1.71 11.46
C LEU A 261 8.01 1.57 10.23
N ILE A 262 8.12 0.36 9.68
CA ILE A 262 8.86 0.14 8.43
C ILE A 262 8.15 0.86 7.28
N VAL A 263 6.84 0.68 7.12
CA VAL A 263 6.05 1.36 6.08
C VAL A 263 6.13 2.88 6.22
N TRP A 264 6.03 3.40 7.44
CA TRP A 264 6.19 4.83 7.69
C TRP A 264 7.60 5.32 7.35
N GLY A 265 8.63 4.54 7.67
CA GLY A 265 10.03 4.84 7.39
C GLY A 265 10.40 4.77 5.92
N THR A 266 9.88 3.78 5.19
CA THR A 266 10.25 3.51 3.78
C THR A 266 9.29 4.14 2.78
N GLY A 267 8.10 4.56 3.22
CA GLY A 267 7.06 5.10 2.34
C GLY A 267 6.37 4.06 1.46
N SER A 268 6.65 2.77 1.65
CA SER A 268 6.12 1.70 0.80
C SER A 268 5.49 0.58 1.63
N SER A 269 4.18 0.40 1.48
CA SER A 269 3.44 -0.69 2.11
C SER A 269 3.92 -2.06 1.64
N GLU A 270 4.27 -2.21 0.36
CA GLU A 270 4.71 -3.48 -0.25
C GLU A 270 5.90 -4.09 0.48
N THR A 271 6.73 -3.26 1.11
CA THR A 271 7.95 -3.70 1.82
C THR A 271 7.69 -4.66 2.98
N VAL A 272 6.47 -4.69 3.51
CA VAL A 272 6.11 -5.51 4.68
C VAL A 272 5.08 -6.60 4.37
N LEU A 273 4.56 -6.67 3.13
CA LEU A 273 3.52 -7.61 2.77
C LEU A 273 3.86 -9.06 3.15
N PRO A 274 5.07 -9.59 2.84
CA PRO A 274 5.42 -10.96 3.24
C PRO A 274 5.41 -11.19 4.75
N ASN A 275 5.97 -10.26 5.54
CA ASN A 275 5.97 -10.36 7.01
C ASN A 275 4.56 -10.29 7.57
N LEU A 276 3.72 -9.42 6.99
CA LEU A 276 2.34 -9.29 7.41
C LEU A 276 1.57 -10.59 7.16
N MET A 277 1.81 -11.26 6.03
CA MET A 277 1.21 -12.56 5.75
C MET A 277 1.62 -13.59 6.81
N GLU A 278 2.92 -13.73 7.07
CA GLU A 278 3.41 -14.67 8.09
C GLU A 278 2.91 -14.33 9.50
N LYS A 279 2.88 -13.05 9.90
CA LYS A 279 2.33 -12.63 11.20
C LYS A 279 0.85 -12.97 11.34
N LEU A 280 0.04 -12.73 10.31
CA LEU A 280 -1.38 -13.06 10.39
C LEU A 280 -1.62 -14.57 10.41
N GLU A 281 -0.83 -15.37 9.68
CA GLU A 281 -0.86 -16.83 9.80
C GLU A 281 -0.51 -17.27 11.24
N ASN A 282 0.54 -16.69 11.83
CA ASN A 282 0.94 -16.96 13.22
C ASN A 282 -0.10 -16.49 14.26
N LEU A 283 -0.91 -15.48 13.91
CA LEU A 283 -2.04 -15.03 14.72
C LEU A 283 -3.23 -16.01 14.67
N GLY A 284 -3.20 -16.97 13.74
CA GLY A 284 -4.24 -18.00 13.56
C GLY A 284 -5.17 -17.75 12.37
N CYS A 285 -4.88 -16.78 11.50
CA CYS A 285 -5.63 -16.62 10.26
C CYS A 285 -5.32 -17.77 9.30
N GLU A 286 -6.34 -18.28 8.62
CA GLU A 286 -6.14 -19.33 7.62
C GLU A 286 -5.25 -18.84 6.47
N GLN A 287 -4.30 -19.69 6.05
CA GLN A 287 -3.38 -19.39 4.96
C GLN A 287 -4.11 -19.05 3.65
N SER A 288 -5.27 -19.66 3.40
CA SER A 288 -6.14 -19.33 2.27
C SER A 288 -6.67 -17.91 2.31
N VAL A 289 -7.07 -17.44 3.49
CA VAL A 289 -7.58 -16.07 3.71
C VAL A 289 -6.44 -15.08 3.60
N VAL A 290 -5.32 -15.33 4.26
CA VAL A 290 -4.14 -14.46 4.21
C VAL A 290 -3.59 -14.37 2.78
N GLY A 291 -3.39 -15.51 2.13
CA GLY A 291 -2.84 -15.64 0.78
C GLY A 291 -3.68 -14.95 -0.29
N LEU A 292 -4.99 -14.85 -0.10
CA LEU A 292 -5.90 -14.26 -1.09
C LEU A 292 -6.27 -12.80 -0.76
N VAL A 293 -6.69 -12.53 0.48
CA VAL A 293 -7.26 -11.24 0.87
C VAL A 293 -6.19 -10.15 0.98
N LEU A 294 -4.99 -10.47 1.49
CA LEU A 294 -3.94 -9.45 1.64
C LEU A 294 -3.41 -8.97 0.28
N PRO A 295 -2.97 -9.85 -0.65
CA PRO A 295 -2.50 -9.40 -1.96
C PRO A 295 -3.56 -8.60 -2.73
N LEU A 296 -4.83 -9.05 -2.70
CA LEU A 296 -5.93 -8.29 -3.29
C LEU A 296 -6.12 -6.93 -2.61
N GLY A 297 -5.99 -6.86 -1.29
CA GLY A 297 -6.09 -5.61 -0.54
C GLY A 297 -5.00 -4.60 -0.89
N TYR A 298 -3.78 -5.06 -1.18
CA TYR A 298 -2.69 -4.17 -1.59
C TYR A 298 -2.94 -3.50 -2.95
N SER A 299 -3.65 -4.18 -3.86
CA SER A 299 -4.05 -3.61 -5.14
C SER A 299 -5.36 -2.80 -5.05
N PHE A 300 -6.34 -3.31 -4.30
CA PHE A 300 -7.72 -2.81 -4.36
C PHE A 300 -8.20 -2.09 -3.09
N ASN A 301 -7.44 -2.03 -2.00
CA ASN A 301 -7.86 -1.42 -0.73
C ASN A 301 -6.92 -0.29 -0.26
N LEU A 302 -6.69 0.68 -1.15
CA LEU A 302 -5.83 1.84 -0.90
C LEU A 302 -6.55 2.95 -0.11
N ALA A 303 -7.12 2.62 1.05
CA ALA A 303 -7.96 3.55 1.82
C ALA A 303 -7.22 4.82 2.30
N GLY A 304 -5.96 4.69 2.73
CA GLY A 304 -5.13 5.85 3.12
C GLY A 304 -4.86 6.78 1.94
N THR A 305 -4.50 6.21 0.79
CA THR A 305 -4.34 6.96 -0.47
C THR A 305 -5.64 7.64 -0.88
N ALA A 306 -6.78 6.98 -0.69
CA ALA A 306 -8.09 7.55 -1.00
C ALA A 306 -8.38 8.79 -0.13
N ILE A 307 -8.14 8.72 1.18
CA ILE A 307 -8.23 9.89 2.08
C ILE A 307 -7.31 11.00 1.58
N TYR A 308 -6.03 10.69 1.34
CA TYR A 308 -5.04 11.68 0.91
C TYR A 308 -5.42 12.35 -0.42
N LEU A 309 -5.77 11.57 -1.44
CA LEU A 309 -6.11 12.06 -2.77
C LEU A 309 -7.33 12.98 -2.72
N THR A 310 -8.38 12.61 -1.97
CA THR A 310 -9.56 13.46 -1.82
C THR A 310 -9.20 14.77 -1.12
N MET A 311 -8.41 14.70 -0.05
CA MET A 311 -7.99 15.89 0.69
C MET A 311 -7.04 16.78 -0.12
N ALA A 312 -6.16 16.20 -0.92
CA ALA A 312 -5.26 16.93 -1.80
C ALA A 312 -6.04 17.67 -2.90
N ALA A 313 -7.04 17.02 -3.51
CA ALA A 313 -7.91 17.66 -4.49
C ALA A 313 -8.68 18.84 -3.88
N MET A 314 -9.25 18.66 -2.69
CA MET A 314 -9.93 19.74 -1.96
C MET A 314 -8.98 20.86 -1.54
N PHE A 315 -7.77 20.51 -1.08
CA PHE A 315 -6.74 21.47 -0.71
C PHE A 315 -6.34 22.34 -1.90
N ILE A 316 -6.14 21.75 -3.08
CA ILE A 316 -5.81 22.49 -4.30
C ILE A 316 -6.96 23.47 -4.61
N ALA A 317 -8.21 23.00 -4.63
CA ALA A 317 -9.37 23.85 -4.90
C ALA A 317 -9.48 25.02 -3.90
N GLN A 318 -9.26 24.76 -2.61
CA GLN A 318 -9.25 25.79 -1.58
C GLN A 318 -8.08 26.77 -1.75
N ALA A 319 -6.88 26.26 -2.04
CA ALA A 319 -5.69 27.07 -2.22
C ALA A 319 -5.76 27.98 -3.44
N THR A 320 -6.46 27.55 -4.49
CA THR A 320 -6.71 28.31 -5.73
C THR A 320 -7.99 29.14 -5.70
N ASN A 321 -8.67 29.23 -4.55
CA ASN A 321 -9.97 29.91 -4.40
C ASN A 321 -11.02 29.43 -5.42
N THR A 322 -10.96 28.15 -5.78
CA THR A 322 -11.91 27.50 -6.69
C THR A 322 -13.05 26.91 -5.86
N GLU A 323 -14.23 27.53 -5.98
CA GLU A 323 -15.43 27.02 -5.33
C GLU A 323 -15.90 25.73 -6.01
N LEU A 324 -15.96 24.64 -5.23
CA LEU A 324 -16.57 23.39 -5.65
C LEU A 324 -18.00 23.33 -5.10
N THR A 325 -18.95 23.09 -6.00
CA THR A 325 -20.32 22.76 -5.59
C THR A 325 -20.37 21.34 -5.05
N LEU A 326 -21.35 21.06 -4.18
CA LEU A 326 -21.59 19.70 -3.65
C LEU A 326 -21.66 18.63 -4.76
N TRP A 327 -22.23 18.96 -5.93
CA TRP A 327 -22.29 18.04 -7.06
C TRP A 327 -20.92 17.76 -7.71
N GLN A 328 -20.04 18.75 -7.74
CA GLN A 328 -18.66 18.58 -8.20
C GLN A 328 -17.84 17.77 -7.20
N GLU A 329 -18.06 17.94 -5.89
CA GLU A 329 -17.43 17.10 -4.86
C GLU A 329 -17.90 15.64 -4.94
N ILE A 330 -19.20 15.40 -5.12
CA ILE A 330 -19.73 14.05 -5.36
C ILE A 330 -19.18 13.47 -6.66
N GLY A 331 -19.09 14.28 -7.72
CA GLY A 331 -18.47 13.89 -8.98
C GLY A 331 -17.01 13.49 -8.81
N LEU A 332 -16.25 14.26 -8.03
CA LEU A 332 -14.87 13.97 -7.65
C LEU A 332 -14.78 12.62 -6.93
N LEU A 333 -15.62 12.37 -5.92
CA LEU A 333 -15.67 11.06 -5.25
C LEU A 333 -15.93 9.92 -6.24
N GLY A 334 -16.85 10.09 -7.19
CA GLY A 334 -17.14 9.10 -8.23
C GLY A 334 -15.93 8.79 -9.10
N VAL A 335 -15.24 9.82 -9.59
CA VAL A 335 -14.00 9.68 -10.37
C VAL A 335 -12.92 8.98 -9.54
N MET A 336 -12.79 9.32 -8.26
CA MET A 336 -11.78 8.74 -7.36
C MET A 336 -12.03 7.27 -7.05
N ILE A 337 -13.29 6.86 -6.89
CA ILE A 337 -13.65 5.44 -6.75
C ILE A 337 -13.25 4.67 -8.00
N ILE A 338 -13.62 5.18 -9.18
CA ILE A 338 -13.33 4.51 -10.45
C ILE A 338 -11.82 4.45 -10.69
N SER A 339 -11.10 5.57 -10.50
CA SER A 339 -9.66 5.63 -10.70
C SER A 339 -8.90 4.74 -9.71
N SER A 340 -9.29 4.75 -8.44
CA SER A 340 -8.66 3.90 -7.41
C SER A 340 -8.77 2.40 -7.70
N LYS A 341 -9.88 1.93 -8.29
CA LYS A 341 -10.04 0.51 -8.67
C LYS A 341 -9.51 0.21 -10.07
N GLY A 342 -9.66 1.15 -11.00
CA GLY A 342 -9.20 1.06 -12.38
C GLY A 342 -7.68 1.00 -12.50
N ALA A 343 -6.98 1.60 -11.54
CA ALA A 343 -5.52 1.67 -11.52
C ALA A 343 -4.87 0.56 -10.64
N ALA A 344 -5.65 -0.38 -10.10
CA ALA A 344 -5.17 -1.49 -9.28
C ALA A 344 -4.31 -2.52 -10.04
N GLY A 345 -4.30 -2.47 -11.38
CA GLY A 345 -3.51 -3.33 -12.26
C GLY A 345 -2.23 -2.70 -12.80
N VAL A 346 -1.83 -1.53 -12.30
CA VAL A 346 -0.58 -0.87 -12.66
C VAL A 346 0.13 -0.49 -11.37
N SER A 347 1.33 -1.01 -11.17
CA SER A 347 2.20 -0.61 -10.08
C SER A 347 2.38 0.93 -10.06
N GLY A 348 2.04 1.60 -8.96
CA GLY A 348 2.22 3.06 -8.79
C GLY A 348 0.97 3.96 -8.91
N SER A 349 -0.25 3.43 -8.84
CA SER A 349 -1.49 4.18 -9.08
C SER A 349 -1.91 5.24 -8.06
N GLY A 350 -1.32 5.28 -6.87
CA GLY A 350 -1.69 6.27 -5.85
C GLY A 350 -1.28 7.69 -6.21
N PHE A 351 -0.14 7.84 -6.87
CA PHE A 351 0.47 9.04 -7.45
C PHE A 351 1.54 8.44 -8.36
N ILE A 352 1.39 8.51 -9.68
CA ILE A 352 2.31 7.84 -10.62
C ILE A 352 3.72 8.42 -10.39
N ARG A 353 4.52 7.70 -9.59
CA ARG A 353 5.90 8.01 -9.15
C ARG A 353 6.13 9.40 -8.53
N SER A 354 6.22 9.45 -7.19
CA SER A 354 7.19 10.34 -6.53
C SER A 354 8.62 9.74 -6.48
N GLU A 355 8.81 8.57 -7.11
CA GLU A 355 10.13 7.95 -7.32
C GLU A 355 10.70 8.32 -8.70
N GLU A 356 11.10 9.59 -8.80
CA GLU A 356 12.41 10.00 -9.36
C GLU A 356 13.12 10.93 -8.38
#